data_AF-A0A5N8HM03-F1
#
_entry.id   AF-A0A5N8HM03-F1
#
_cell.length_a   1.000
_cell.length_b   1.000
_cell.length_c   1.000
_cell.angle_alpha   90.00
_cell.angle_beta   90.00
_cell.angle_gamma   90.00
#
_symmetry.space_group_name_H-M   'P 1'
#
loop_
_entity.id
_entity.type
_entity.pdbx_description
1 polymer ?
#
loop_
_entity_poly.entity_id
_entity_poly.type
_entity_poly.pdbx_seq_one_letter_code
_entity_poly.pdbx_strand_id
1 'polypeptide(L)' 'DVGAVKVVKKEMAQGQKQSRFIAWTFMNDEQRRRFVNRQR' A
#
# COMPACT_ATOMS: atom_id res chain seq x y z
N ASP A 1 13.83 -10.08 4.55
CA ASP A 1 12.77 -9.54 3.68
C ASP A 1 11.46 -10.22 4.09
N VAL A 2 10.41 -9.45 4.40
CA VAL A 2 9.14 -9.99 4.94
C VAL A 2 8.18 -10.49 3.85
N GLY A 3 8.58 -10.38 2.57
CA GLY A 3 7.86 -10.97 1.43
C GLY A 3 6.74 -10.10 0.86
N ALA A 4 6.63 -8.84 1.28
CA ALA A 4 5.65 -7.91 0.73
C ALA A 4 5.93 -7.67 -0.77
N VAL A 5 4.95 -8.01 -1.60
CA VAL A 5 5.06 -7.93 -3.08
C VAL A 5 5.01 -6.49 -3.58
N LYS A 6 4.33 -5.60 -2.84
CA LYS A 6 4.26 -4.17 -3.17
C LYS A 6 4.22 -3.34 -1.90
N VAL A 7 5.08 -2.32 -1.85
CA VAL A 7 5.15 -1.33 -0.77
C VAL A 7 5.06 0.06 -1.38
N VAL A 8 4.12 0.87 -0.90
CA VAL A 8 3.95 2.27 -1.30
C VAL A 8 4.19 3.14 -0.07
N LYS A 9 5.10 4.10 -0.21
CA LYS A 9 5.40 5.09 0.82
C LYS A 9 4.91 6.45 0.33
N LYS A 10 4.13 7.13 1.16
CA LYS A 10 3.66 8.48 0.90
C LYS A 10 4.20 9.40 1.97
N GLU A 11 5.08 10.30 1.57
CA GLU A 11 5.51 11.42 2.41
C GLU A 11 4.34 12.37 2.61
N MET A 12 4.20 12.83 3.85
CA MET A 12 3.20 13.81 4.25
C MET A 12 3.90 14.87 5.10
N ALA A 13 3.52 16.13 4.91
CA ALA A 13 4.02 17.23 5.73
C ALA A 13 2.86 18.17 6.06
N GLN A 14 2.77 18.56 7.32
CA GLN A 14 1.83 19.57 7.79
C GLN A 14 2.54 20.44 8.84
N GLY A 15 2.78 21.71 8.50
CA GLY A 15 3.61 22.58 9.33
C GLY A 15 5.02 22.01 9.51
N GLN A 16 5.53 22.04 10.74
CA GLN A 16 6.83 21.44 11.08
C GLN A 16 6.79 19.90 11.19
N LYS A 17 5.60 19.29 11.18
CA LYS A 17 5.46 17.85 11.31
C LYS A 17 5.60 17.18 9.95
N GLN A 18 6.66 16.40 9.80
CA GLN A 18 6.81 15.44 8.71
C GLN A 18 6.33 14.06 9.20
N SER A 19 5.60 13.35 8.35
CA SER A 19 5.13 11.99 8.60
C SER A 19 5.11 11.18 7.30
N ARG A 20 4.90 9.86 7.41
CA ARG A 20 4.89 8.95 6.27
C ARG A 20 3.76 7.96 6.44
N PHE A 21 2.99 7.73 5.38
CA PHE A 21 2.03 6.62 5.32
C PHE A 21 2.66 5.47 4.51
N ILE A 22 2.63 4.26 5.08
CA ILE A 22 3.15 3.06 4.42
C ILE A 22 2.00 2.10 4.20
N ALA A 23 1.69 1.83 2.93
CA ALA A 23 0.79 0.77 2.52
C ALA A 23 1.62 -0.40 1.97
N TRP A 24 1.26 -1.63 2.33
CA TRP A 24 1.94 -2.82 1.85
C TRP A 24 0.95 -3.95 1.59
N THR A 25 1.31 -4.87 0.70
CA THR A 25 0.49 -6.05 0.40
C THR A 25 1.36 -7.22 -0.07
N PHE A 26 0.86 -8.42 0.19
CA PHE A 26 1.37 -9.67 -0.39
C PHE A 26 0.72 -10.01 -1.74
N MET A 27 -0.34 -9.29 -2.12
CA MET A 27 -1.02 -9.52 -3.39
C MET A 27 -0.29 -8.82 -4.53
N ASN A 28 -0.10 -9.52 -5.63
CA ASN A 28 0.26 -8.89 -6.89
C ASN A 28 -0.94 -8.11 -7.47
N ASP A 29 -0.71 -7.31 -8.50
CA ASP A 29 -1.75 -6.43 -9.07
C ASP A 29 -2.95 -7.21 -9.65
N GLU A 30 -2.74 -8.43 -10.15
CA GLU A 30 -3.80 -9.30 -10.66
C GLU A 30 -4.67 -9.87 -9.53
N GLN A 31 -4.05 -10.42 -8.48
CA GLN A 31 -4.73 -10.91 -7.28
C GLN A 31 -5.54 -9.80 -6.63
N ARG A 32 -4.96 -8.60 -6.53
CA ARG A 32 -5.65 -7.41 -6.02
C ARG A 32 -6.87 -7.05 -6.88
N ARG A 33 -6.75 -7.07 -8.21
CA ARG A 33 -7.88 -6.78 -9.11
C ARG A 33 -9.02 -7.79 -8.94
N ARG A 34 -8.69 -9.08 -8.86
CA ARG A 34 -9.68 -10.15 -8.60
C ARG A 34 -10.34 -10.00 -7.22
N PHE A 35 -9.56 -9.66 -6.19
CA PHE A 35 -10.07 -9.45 -4.83
C PHE A 35 -11.08 -8.31 -4.77
N VAL A 36 -10.75 -7.14 -5.35
CA VAL A 36 -11.66 -5.99 -5.38
C VAL A 36 -12.93 -6.29 -6.18
N ASN A 37 -12.81 -7.00 -7.30
CA ASN A 37 -13.97 -7.36 -8.12
C ASN A 37 -14.88 -8.41 -7.47
N ARG A 38 -14.36 -9.25 -6.56
CA ARG A 38 -15.15 -10.25 -5.81
C ARG A 38 -15.98 -9.63 -4.68
N GLN A 39 -15.56 -8.47 -4.17
CA GLN A 39 -16.25 -7.77 -3.09
C GLN A 39 -17.33 -6.79 -3.57
N ARG A 40 -17.52 -6.68 -4.89
CA ARG A 40 -18.62 -5.96 -5.52
C ARG A 40 -19.74 -6.93 -5.86
#